data_AF-A0A7C4EYT7-F1
#
_entry.id   AF-A0A7C4EYT7-F1
#
_cell.length_a   1.000
_cell.length_b   1.000
_cell.length_c   1.000
_cell.angle_alpha   90.00
_cell.angle_beta   90.00
_cell.angle_gamma   90.00
#
_symmetry.space_group_name_H-M   'P 1'
#
loop_
_entity.id
_entity.type
_entity.pdbx_description
1 polymer ?
#
loop_
_entity_poly.entity_id
_entity_poly.type
_entity_poly.pdbx_seq_one_letter_code
_entity_poly.pdbx_strand_id
1 'polypeptide(L)' 'MTTSATMYQCQTVNCGYIYDPSRGDRKGKIPKGTAFEDLPDDWKCPICGAGKKFFKPLAIPGQG' A
#
# COMPACT_ATOMS: atom_id res chain seq x y z
N MET A 1 1.63 -9.96 18.78
CA MET A 1 2.76 -9.11 18.36
C MET A 1 2.46 -8.62 16.96
N THR A 2 1.74 -7.51 16.82
CA THR A 2 1.35 -6.98 15.51
C THR A 2 2.40 -5.96 15.12
N THR A 3 3.36 -6.36 14.29
CA THR A 3 4.38 -5.47 13.76
C THR A 3 3.69 -4.36 12.97
N SER A 4 3.82 -3.13 13.46
CA SER A 4 3.24 -1.90 12.92
C SER A 4 3.79 -1.64 11.51
N ALA A 5 3.13 -2.17 10.49
CA ALA A 5 3.47 -1.87 9.09
C ALA A 5 2.59 -0.71 8.61
N THR A 6 3.23 0.38 8.18
CA THR A 6 2.54 1.57 7.67
C THR A 6 1.73 1.21 6.43
N MET A 7 0.41 1.44 6.50
CA MET A 7 -0.49 1.30 5.35
C MET A 7 -0.35 2.52 4.43
N TYR A 8 -0.66 2.36 3.15
CA TYR A 8 -0.56 3.45 2.18
C TYR A 8 -1.84 3.56 1.36
N GLN A 9 -2.33 4.77 1.14
CA GLN A 9 -3.52 5.03 0.33
C GLN A 9 -3.19 5.76 -0.96
N CYS A 10 -3.72 5.26 -2.07
CA CYS A 10 -3.67 5.90 -3.38
C CYS A 10 -4.49 7.20 -3.37
N GLN A 11 -3.83 8.33 -3.63
CA GLN A 11 -4.42 9.68 -3.68
C GLN A 11 -4.99 10.03 -5.06
N THR A 12 -4.99 9.10 -6.02
CA THR A 12 -5.63 9.33 -7.31
C THR A 12 -7.12 9.54 -7.12
N VAL A 13 -7.65 10.61 -7.73
CA VAL A 13 -9.08 10.94 -7.72
C VAL A 13 -9.88 9.71 -8.19
N ASN A 14 -10.94 9.37 -7.45
CA ASN A 14 -11.80 8.20 -7.68
C ASN A 14 -11.13 6.82 -7.51
N CYS A 15 -9.96 6.71 -6.84
CA CYS A 15 -9.33 5.43 -6.53
C CYS A 15 -9.43 5.04 -5.05
N GLY A 16 -8.67 5.73 -4.18
CA GLY A 16 -8.66 5.47 -2.73
C GLY A 16 -8.16 4.08 -2.30
N TYR A 17 -7.53 3.30 -3.18
CA TYR A 17 -7.01 1.96 -2.85
C TYR A 17 -6.01 2.02 -1.69
N ILE A 18 -6.16 1.10 -0.73
CA ILE A 18 -5.27 0.97 0.43
C ILE A 18 -4.38 -0.25 0.23
N TYR A 19 -3.07 -0.02 0.19
CA TYR A 19 -2.07 -1.07 0.29
C TYR A 19 -1.85 -1.43 1.76
N ASP A 20 -2.08 -2.71 2.07
CA ASP A 20 -1.86 -3.30 3.38
C ASP A 20 -0.69 -4.30 3.28
N PRO A 21 0.47 -3.98 3.87
CA PRO A 21 1.64 -4.87 3.89
C PRO A 21 1.32 -6.27 4.41
N SER A 22 0.43 -6.40 5.40
CA SER A 22 0.08 -7.70 5.99
C SER A 22 -0.71 -8.60 5.04
N ARG A 23 -1.36 -8.00 4.02
CA ARG A 23 -2.10 -8.71 2.97
C ARG A 23 -1.32 -8.81 1.65
N GLY A 24 -0.35 -7.92 1.43
CA GLY A 24 0.32 -7.76 0.15
C GLY A 24 -0.68 -7.31 -0.94
N ASP A 25 -0.34 -7.62 -2.19
CA ASP A 25 -1.19 -7.35 -3.34
C ASP A 25 -1.20 -8.52 -4.32
N ARG A 26 -2.26 -9.32 -4.28
CA ARG A 26 -2.40 -10.50 -5.15
C ARG A 26 -2.47 -10.15 -6.64
N LYS A 27 -3.02 -8.98 -7.02
CA LYS A 27 -3.10 -8.58 -8.44
C LYS A 27 -1.72 -8.14 -8.95
N GLY A 28 -0.98 -7.40 -8.14
CA GLY A 28 0.42 -7.03 -8.39
C GLY A 28 1.45 -8.13 -8.13
N LYS A 29 1.03 -9.35 -7.78
CA LYS A 29 1.89 -10.48 -7.41
C LYS A 29 2.85 -10.17 -6.25
N ILE A 30 2.40 -9.34 -5.31
CA ILE A 30 3.15 -8.96 -4.12
C ILE A 30 2.74 -9.88 -2.97
N PRO A 31 3.68 -10.60 -2.35
CA PRO A 31 3.39 -11.48 -1.23
C PRO A 31 2.97 -10.70 0.02
N LYS A 32 2.37 -11.42 0.97
CA LYS A 32 2.07 -10.89 2.30
C LYS A 32 3.37 -10.57 3.04
N GLY A 33 3.37 -9.51 3.83
CA GLY A 33 4.51 -9.03 4.61
C GLY A 33 5.46 -8.10 3.85
N THR A 34 5.23 -7.85 2.56
CA THR A 34 6.02 -6.86 1.82
C THR A 34 5.66 -5.45 2.29
N ALA A 35 6.64 -4.65 2.70
CA ALA A 35 6.42 -3.25 3.01
C ALA A 35 6.17 -2.46 1.72
N PHE A 36 5.47 -1.32 1.82
CA PHE A 36 5.23 -0.46 0.65
C PHE A 36 6.54 0.04 0.02
N GLU A 37 7.55 0.27 0.85
CA GLU A 37 8.89 0.72 0.44
C GLU A 37 9.58 -0.36 -0.41
N ASP A 38 9.45 -1.64 -0.04
CA ASP A 38 9.97 -2.81 -0.76
C ASP A 38 9.21 -3.17 -2.04
N LEU A 39 8.12 -2.48 -2.38
CA LEU A 39 7.42 -2.72 -3.64
C LEU A 39 8.33 -2.42 -4.83
N PRO A 40 8.26 -3.20 -5.93
CA PRO A 40 8.98 -2.89 -7.17
C PRO A 40 8.66 -1.49 -7.71
N ASP A 41 9.60 -0.83 -8.37
CA ASP A 41 9.37 0.49 -9.00
C ASP A 41 8.26 0.46 -10.08
N ASP A 42 8.15 -0.68 -10.78
CA ASP A 42 7.10 -0.92 -11.76
C ASP A 42 5.74 -1.28 -11.16
N TRP A 43 5.66 -1.45 -9.82
CA TRP A 43 4.38 -1.70 -9.18
C TRP A 43 3.45 -0.51 -9.34
N LYS A 44 2.21 -0.83 -9.73
CA LYS A 44 1.15 0.13 -9.97
C LYS A 44 -0.07 -0.27 -9.16
N CYS A 45 -0.84 0.73 -8.75
CA CYS A 45 -2.11 0.54 -8.08
C CYS A 45 -2.98 -0.45 -8.88
N PRO A 46 -3.42 -1.56 -8.26
CA PRO A 46 -4.17 -2.60 -8.94
C PRO A 46 -5.60 -2.19 -9.32
N ILE A 47 -6.01 -0.98 -8.93
CA ILE A 47 -7.32 -0.38 -9.22
C ILE A 47 -7.22 0.64 -10.36
N CYS A 48 -6.31 1.61 -10.27
CA CYS A 48 -6.22 2.72 -11.22
C CYS A 48 -4.95 2.76 -12.08
N GLY A 49 -3.97 1.89 -11.83
CA GLY A 49 -2.69 1.88 -12.56
C GLY A 49 -1.71 3.00 -12.18
N ALA A 50 -2.02 3.83 -11.19
CA ALA A 50 -1.12 4.86 -10.70
C ALA A 50 0.13 4.26 -10.02
N GLY A 51 1.31 4.82 -10.27
CA GLY A 51 2.55 4.36 -9.64
C GLY A 51 2.65 4.70 -8.14
N LYS A 52 3.67 4.14 -7.47
CA LYS A 52 3.93 4.32 -6.02
C LYS A 52 3.90 5.78 -5.54
N LYS A 53 4.34 6.74 -6.38
CA LYS A 53 4.39 8.17 -6.04
C LYS A 53 3.05 8.81 -5.67
N PHE A 54 1.94 8.21 -6.11
CA PHE A 54 0.59 8.70 -5.79
C PHE A 54 0.06 8.18 -4.46
N PHE A 55 0.82 7.36 -3.75
CA PHE A 55 0.43 6.84 -2.45
C PHE A 55 0.96 7.73 -1.32
N LYS A 56 0.17 7.82 -0.26
CA LYS A 56 0.55 8.49 0.98
C LYS A 56 0.39 7.54 2.16
N PRO A 57 1.28 7.60 3.16
CA PRO A 57 1.16 6.78 4.36
C PRO A 57 -0.12 7.17 5.09
N LEU A 58 -0.93 6.16 5.41
CA LEU A 58 -1.99 6.26 6.38
C LEU A 58 -1.36 6.06 7.76
N ALA A 59 -0.92 7.16 8.36
CA ALA A 59 -0.68 7.15 9.79
C ALA A 59 -2.04 6.94 10.46
N ILE A 60 -2.31 5.74 10.97
CA ILE A 60 -3.50 5.50 11.79
C ILE A 60 -3.20 6.16 13.15
N PRO A 61 -3.88 7.25 13.54
CA PRO A 61 -3.70 7.81 14.88
C PRO A 61 -4.43 6.90 15.87
N GLY A 62 -3.75 5.85 16.37
CA GLY A 62 -4.44 4.86 17.19
C GLY A 62 -3.61 3.67 17.69
N GLN A 63 -2.36 3.88 18.10
CA GLN A 63 -1.79 3.06 19.16
C GLN A 63 -1.22 4.00 20.24
N GLY A 64 -2.13 4.41 21.13
CA GLY A 64 -1.83 4.77 22.51
C GLY A 64 -2.38 3.68 23.41
#